data_AF-A0A9D0YFD3-F1
#
_entry.id   AF-A0A9D0YFD3-F1
#
_cell.length_a   1.000
_cell.length_b   1.000
_cell.length_c   1.000
_cell.angle_alpha   90.00
_cell.angle_beta   90.00
_cell.angle_gamma   90.00
#
_symmetry.space_group_name_H-M   'P 1'
#
loop_
_entity.id
_entity.type
_entity.pdbx_description
1 polymer ?
#
loop_
_entity_poly.entity_id
_entity_poly.type
_entity_poly.pdbx_seq_one_letter_code
_entity_poly.pdbx_strand_id
1 'polypeptide(L)'
;MINCPPVVLSFSGHDPSGGAGIQADIETLSSHQCHSASVITALTEQDTTNVYRIFPQQPDAIIQQANRIFNDMPVKAIKIGLIGHADIACSLAQIMTEHPEIPVVLDPILAAGGGTPVANQALIQAIVEHLLPLTTVLTPNSEEARQLTTTDDLDNCGSQLLQSGCQYVLITGTHEHTRDVTHKLYHQGRCIETLSWDRLPHHYHGSGCTLATSIAALLAHQLEPVTAILEAQQYSWDTLDNGYQIGQGQHLPNRFFWMQPST
;
A
#
# COMPACT_ATOMS: atom_id res chain seq x y z
N MET A 1 -22.84 1.45 23.90
CA MET A 1 -21.64 2.22 23.50
C MET A 1 -21.60 2.21 21.99
N ILE A 2 -21.52 3.36 21.32
CA ILE A 2 -21.28 3.39 19.88
C ILE A 2 -19.91 2.75 19.68
N ASN A 3 -19.86 1.64 18.94
CA ASN A 3 -18.58 1.02 18.61
C ASN A 3 -17.85 1.98 17.67
N CYS A 4 -16.82 2.66 18.16
CA CYS A 4 -16.04 3.54 17.30
C CYS A 4 -15.33 2.69 16.23
N PRO A 5 -15.34 3.12 14.96
CA PRO A 5 -14.62 2.41 13.91
C PRO A 5 -13.11 2.32 14.25
N PRO A 6 -12.42 1.22 13.89
CA PRO A 6 -10.99 1.10 14.13
C PRO A 6 -10.23 2.17 13.36
N VAL A 7 -9.21 2.76 13.98
CA VAL A 7 -8.42 3.82 13.39
C VAL A 7 -7.25 3.21 12.63
N VAL A 8 -7.09 3.57 11.35
CA VAL A 8 -5.90 3.24 10.56
C VAL A 8 -5.15 4.53 10.26
N LEU A 9 -3.86 4.55 10.55
CA LEU A 9 -2.99 5.67 10.23
C LEU A 9 -2.26 5.40 8.91
N SER A 10 -2.57 6.18 7.88
CA SER A 10 -1.86 6.09 6.60
C SER A 10 -0.77 7.15 6.47
N PHE A 11 0.43 6.71 6.11
CA PHE A 11 1.53 7.54 5.63
C PHE A 11 1.62 7.39 4.11
N SER A 12 1.16 8.38 3.36
CA SER A 12 1.16 8.29 1.90
C SER A 12 1.29 9.64 1.21
N GLY A 13 1.63 9.59 -0.08
CA GLY A 13 1.68 10.77 -0.93
C GLY A 13 0.29 11.33 -1.20
N HIS A 14 0.20 12.64 -1.39
CA HIS A 14 -1.00 13.30 -1.87
C HIS A 14 -1.13 13.10 -3.39
N ASP A 15 -2.30 12.66 -3.86
CA ASP A 15 -2.66 12.64 -5.28
C ASP A 15 -3.78 13.66 -5.60
N PRO A 16 -3.47 14.79 -6.29
CA PRO A 16 -4.47 15.79 -6.65
C PRO A 16 -5.57 15.26 -7.58
N SER A 17 -5.35 14.17 -8.30
CA SER A 17 -6.37 13.57 -9.18
C SER A 17 -7.39 12.73 -8.41
N GLY A 18 -7.09 12.36 -7.17
CA GLY A 18 -7.94 11.49 -6.33
C GLY A 18 -7.86 10.00 -6.66
N GLY A 19 -6.96 9.57 -7.55
CA GLY A 19 -6.90 8.16 -7.98
C GLY A 19 -6.08 7.25 -7.07
N ALA A 20 -5.02 7.74 -6.45
CA ALA A 20 -4.08 7.00 -5.62
C ALA A 20 -3.77 7.73 -4.30
N GLY A 21 -2.67 7.34 -3.64
CA GLY A 21 -2.14 8.04 -2.48
C GLY A 21 -3.13 8.10 -1.31
N ILE A 22 -3.07 9.19 -0.56
CA ILE A 22 -3.89 9.34 0.65
C ILE A 22 -5.40 9.39 0.36
N GLN A 23 -5.80 9.84 -0.83
CA GLN A 23 -7.20 9.84 -1.26
C GLN A 23 -7.73 8.42 -1.42
N ALA A 24 -6.98 7.57 -2.14
CA ALA A 24 -7.31 6.15 -2.27
C ALA A 24 -7.37 5.44 -0.92
N ASP A 25 -6.48 5.83 0.00
CA ASP A 25 -6.45 5.27 1.34
C ASP A 25 -7.71 5.64 2.13
N ILE A 26 -8.08 6.93 2.14
CA ILE A 26 -9.28 7.43 2.82
C ILE A 26 -10.54 6.74 2.30
N GLU A 27 -10.70 6.63 0.98
CA GLU A 27 -11.86 5.99 0.37
C GLU A 27 -11.92 4.50 0.72
N THR A 28 -10.79 3.79 0.61
CA THR A 28 -10.71 2.37 0.96
C THR A 28 -11.06 2.14 2.44
N LEU A 29 -10.46 2.93 3.34
CA LEU A 29 -10.73 2.84 4.78
C LEU A 29 -12.19 3.14 5.10
N SER A 30 -12.77 4.15 4.46
CA SER A 30 -14.19 4.47 4.62
C SER A 30 -15.07 3.31 4.16
N SER A 31 -14.70 2.65 3.07
CA SER A 31 -15.39 1.48 2.52
C SER A 31 -15.38 0.29 3.49
N HIS A 32 -14.25 0.09 4.18
CA HIS A 32 -14.09 -0.92 5.23
C HIS A 32 -14.60 -0.50 6.62
N GLN A 33 -15.33 0.62 6.73
CA GLN A 33 -15.85 1.15 8.00
C GLN A 33 -14.74 1.42 9.05
N CYS A 34 -13.57 1.85 8.58
CA CYS A 34 -12.47 2.33 9.42
C CYS A 34 -12.47 3.86 9.50
N HIS A 35 -11.92 4.41 10.58
CA HIS A 35 -11.56 5.82 10.63
C HIS A 35 -10.19 6.02 10.01
N SER A 36 -10.11 6.88 8.99
CA SER A 36 -8.84 7.21 8.33
C SER A 36 -8.17 8.39 9.02
N ALA A 37 -7.06 8.12 9.71
CA ALA A 37 -6.08 9.13 10.08
C ALA A 37 -4.95 9.15 9.04
N SER A 38 -4.35 10.32 8.79
CA SER A 38 -3.39 10.47 7.70
C SER A 38 -2.25 11.42 8.01
N VAL A 39 -1.06 11.08 7.53
CA VAL A 39 0.08 11.99 7.44
C VAL A 39 0.61 11.96 6.01
N ILE A 40 0.67 13.12 5.36
CA ILE A 40 1.17 13.24 4.00
C ILE A 40 2.70 13.16 4.03
N THR A 41 3.27 12.19 3.31
CA THR A 41 4.73 12.01 3.18
C THR A 41 5.33 12.88 2.09
N ALA A 42 4.58 13.10 1.02
CA ALA A 42 4.98 13.95 -0.09
C ALA A 42 3.77 14.57 -0.79
N LEU A 43 3.90 15.82 -1.24
CA LEU A 43 3.00 16.36 -2.24
C LEU A 43 3.46 15.91 -3.62
N THR A 44 2.53 15.72 -4.54
CA THR A 44 2.84 15.39 -5.93
C THR A 44 2.21 16.37 -6.89
N GLU A 45 2.91 16.63 -7.99
CA GLU A 45 2.37 17.17 -9.22
C GLU A 45 2.13 15.98 -10.15
N GLN A 46 0.88 15.52 -10.21
CA GLN A 46 0.47 14.37 -11.03
C GLN A 46 -0.96 14.54 -11.56
N ASP A 47 -1.31 13.77 -12.57
CA ASP A 47 -2.67 13.63 -13.09
C ASP A 47 -3.00 12.15 -13.33
N THR A 48 -4.14 11.87 -13.99
CA THR A 48 -4.56 10.48 -14.29
C THR A 48 -3.60 9.73 -15.23
N THR A 49 -2.63 10.41 -15.83
CA THR A 49 -1.69 9.88 -16.81
C THR A 49 -0.34 9.59 -16.16
N ASN A 50 0.23 10.54 -15.42
CA ASN A 50 1.57 10.37 -14.84
C ASN A 50 1.87 11.28 -13.64
N VAL A 51 2.95 10.96 -12.93
CA VAL A 51 3.62 11.81 -11.94
C VAL A 51 4.73 12.61 -12.62
N TYR A 52 4.69 13.93 -12.45
CA TYR A 52 5.67 14.87 -13.00
C TYR A 52 6.69 15.31 -11.95
N ARG A 53 6.25 15.50 -10.70
CA ARG A 53 7.13 15.94 -9.62
C ARG A 53 6.67 15.46 -8.26
N ILE A 54 7.63 15.24 -7.37
CA ILE A 54 7.42 14.88 -5.97
C ILE A 54 8.09 15.95 -5.10
N PHE A 55 7.38 16.35 -4.05
CA PHE A 55 7.84 17.27 -3.03
C PHE A 55 7.77 16.56 -1.67
N PRO A 56 8.86 15.85 -1.28
CA PRO A 56 8.92 15.19 0.02
C PRO A 56 8.72 16.18 1.16
N GLN A 57 7.96 15.78 2.18
CA GLN A 57 7.76 16.57 3.39
C GLN A 57 9.01 16.52 4.27
N GLN A 58 9.11 17.47 5.20
CA GLN A 58 10.18 17.46 6.20
C GLN A 58 10.01 16.28 7.18
N PRO A 59 11.06 15.49 7.43
CA PRO A 59 11.03 14.34 8.35
C PRO A 59 10.45 14.67 9.74
N ASP A 60 10.91 15.76 10.36
CA ASP A 60 10.43 16.19 11.68
C ASP A 60 8.93 16.52 11.71
N ALA A 61 8.38 17.01 10.60
CA ALA A 61 6.95 17.30 10.51
C ALA A 61 6.10 16.03 10.43
N ILE A 62 6.63 14.94 9.87
CA ILE A 62 5.97 13.63 9.83
C ILE A 62 5.91 13.04 11.24
N ILE A 63 7.03 13.05 11.97
CA ILE A 63 7.11 12.59 13.36
C ILE A 63 6.15 13.38 14.25
N GLN A 64 6.16 14.71 14.15
CA GLN A 64 5.28 15.55 14.94
C GLN A 64 3.80 15.27 14.67
N GLN A 65 3.39 15.11 13.41
CA GLN A 65 1.99 14.79 13.07
C GLN A 65 1.59 13.40 13.57
N ALA A 66 2.43 12.39 13.34
CA ALA A 66 2.20 11.03 13.82
C ALA A 66 2.01 11.01 15.35
N ASN A 67 2.89 11.68 16.09
CA ASN A 67 2.81 11.78 17.54
C ASN A 67 1.52 12.45 18.01
N ARG A 68 0.98 13.43 17.28
CA ARG A 68 -0.33 14.00 17.63
C ARG A 68 -1.45 12.98 17.49
N ILE A 69 -1.43 12.16 16.44
CA ILE A 69 -2.43 11.11 16.23
C ILE A 69 -2.30 10.00 17.27
N PHE A 70 -1.10 9.45 17.50
CA PHE A 70 -0.91 8.37 18.48
C PHE A 70 -1.26 8.78 19.90
N ASN A 71 -1.07 10.06 20.27
CA ASN A 71 -1.45 10.57 21.58
C ASN A 71 -2.96 10.83 21.74
N ASP A 72 -3.74 10.83 20.66
CA ASP A 72 -5.16 11.19 20.65
C ASP A 72 -6.07 10.00 20.30
N MET A 73 -5.64 9.16 19.35
CA MET A 73 -6.46 8.11 18.75
C MET A 73 -5.86 6.71 18.96
N PRO A 74 -6.71 5.68 19.22
CA PRO A 74 -6.25 4.31 19.38
C PRO A 74 -5.99 3.66 18.00
N VAL A 75 -4.88 4.01 17.36
CA VAL A 75 -4.45 3.44 16.06
C VAL A 75 -4.36 1.91 16.15
N LYS A 76 -4.97 1.21 15.19
CA LYS A 76 -5.07 -0.26 15.13
C LYS A 76 -4.28 -0.88 13.99
N ALA A 77 -3.95 -0.13 12.96
CA ALA A 77 -3.02 -0.53 11.92
C ALA A 77 -2.34 0.71 11.32
N ILE A 78 -1.16 0.50 10.74
CA ILE A 78 -0.43 1.50 9.97
C ILE A 78 -0.38 1.04 8.52
N LYS A 79 -0.67 1.95 7.59
CA LYS A 79 -0.41 1.75 6.17
C LYS A 79 0.68 2.72 5.72
N ILE A 80 1.65 2.23 4.97
CA ILE A 80 2.69 3.05 4.33
C ILE A 80 2.55 2.87 2.82
N GLY A 81 2.41 3.97 2.10
CA GLY A 81 2.50 4.01 0.63
C GLY A 81 3.71 4.84 0.20
N LEU A 82 3.53 5.74 -0.77
CA LEU A 82 4.62 6.55 -1.32
C LEU A 82 5.42 7.25 -0.20
N ILE A 83 6.72 6.98 -0.11
CA ILE A 83 7.60 7.52 0.95
C ILE A 83 8.28 8.82 0.51
N GLY A 84 8.78 8.85 -0.73
CA GLY A 84 9.37 10.04 -1.37
C GLY A 84 10.83 10.35 -1.03
N HIS A 85 11.35 10.01 0.16
CA HIS A 85 12.75 10.25 0.51
C HIS A 85 13.30 9.29 1.59
N ALA A 86 14.61 9.01 1.57
CA ALA A 86 15.27 8.12 2.52
C ALA A 86 15.12 8.58 3.98
N ASP A 87 15.26 9.88 4.25
CA ASP A 87 15.08 10.44 5.60
C ASP A 87 13.65 10.25 6.15
N ILE A 88 12.65 10.21 5.25
CA ILE A 88 11.27 9.90 5.61
C ILE A 88 11.15 8.42 5.97
N ALA A 89 11.77 7.50 5.21
CA ALA A 89 11.81 6.08 5.57
C ALA A 89 12.41 5.87 6.97
N CYS A 90 13.50 6.57 7.30
CA CYS A 90 14.10 6.52 8.65
C CYS A 90 13.14 7.04 9.73
N SER A 91 12.40 8.12 9.45
CA SER A 91 11.42 8.68 10.39
C SER A 91 10.24 7.74 10.61
N LEU A 92 9.75 7.09 9.56
CA LEU A 92 8.70 6.07 9.65
C LEU A 92 9.18 4.88 10.48
N ALA A 93 10.42 4.42 10.28
CA ALA A 93 11.01 3.35 11.08
C ALA A 93 11.10 3.72 12.57
N GLN A 94 11.47 4.97 12.89
CA GLN A 94 11.45 5.46 14.28
C GLN A 94 10.04 5.35 14.88
N ILE A 95 9.04 5.89 14.18
CA ILE A 95 7.63 5.86 14.63
C ILE A 95 7.17 4.41 14.86
N MET A 96 7.46 3.51 13.93
CA MET A 96 7.06 2.10 14.04
C MET A 96 7.76 1.37 15.18
N THR A 97 9.01 1.72 15.47
CA THR A 97 9.76 1.14 16.61
C THR A 97 9.17 1.56 17.96
N GLU A 98 8.55 2.75 18.05
CA GLU A 98 7.84 3.22 19.24
C GLU A 98 6.48 2.51 19.44
N HIS A 99 5.95 1.86 18.39
CA HIS A 99 4.64 1.18 18.38
C HIS A 99 4.71 -0.27 17.82
N PRO A 100 5.53 -1.16 18.38
CA PRO A 100 5.81 -2.48 17.82
C PRO A 100 4.61 -3.45 17.80
N GLU A 101 3.56 -3.17 18.56
CA GLU A 101 2.34 -3.96 18.62
C GLU A 101 1.35 -3.68 17.49
N ILE A 102 1.52 -2.58 16.76
CA ILE A 102 0.59 -2.16 15.70
C ILE A 102 1.04 -2.80 14.38
N PRO A 103 0.17 -3.57 13.69
CA PRO A 103 0.52 -4.16 12.41
C PRO A 103 0.76 -3.08 11.35
N VAL A 104 1.80 -3.30 10.52
CA VAL A 104 2.17 -2.38 9.44
C VAL A 104 2.03 -3.07 8.09
N VAL A 105 1.29 -2.43 7.19
CA VAL A 105 1.24 -2.79 5.77
C VAL A 105 2.07 -1.80 4.97
N LEU A 106 3.06 -2.31 4.25
CA LEU A 106 3.96 -1.51 3.40
C LEU A 106 3.70 -1.82 1.92
N ASP A 107 3.24 -0.79 1.21
CA ASP A 107 3.25 -0.70 -0.24
C ASP A 107 4.49 0.12 -0.65
N PRO A 108 5.55 -0.52 -1.19
CA PRO A 108 6.86 0.12 -1.32
C PRO A 108 6.91 1.23 -2.39
N ILE A 109 5.99 1.22 -3.38
CA ILE A 109 5.84 2.20 -4.47
C ILE A 109 7.18 2.77 -4.96
N LEU A 110 7.89 2.01 -5.80
CA LEU A 110 9.20 2.43 -6.33
C LEU A 110 9.09 3.15 -7.68
N ALA A 111 7.99 2.97 -8.39
CA ALA A 111 7.65 3.67 -9.62
C ALA A 111 6.19 4.16 -9.61
N ALA A 112 5.92 5.24 -10.31
CA ALA A 112 4.55 5.73 -10.54
C ALA A 112 3.81 4.81 -11.53
N GLY A 113 2.48 4.87 -11.54
CA GLY A 113 1.66 4.08 -12.50
C GLY A 113 1.98 4.35 -13.97
N GLY A 114 2.53 5.53 -14.30
CA GLY A 114 3.04 5.87 -15.64
C GLY A 114 4.49 5.43 -15.92
N GLY A 115 5.14 4.72 -15.01
CA GLY A 115 6.51 4.20 -15.14
C GLY A 115 7.62 5.15 -14.68
N THR A 116 7.30 6.38 -14.24
CA THR A 116 8.30 7.32 -13.72
C THR A 116 8.90 6.78 -12.41
N PRO A 117 10.23 6.60 -12.29
CA PRO A 117 10.84 6.22 -11.02
C PRO A 117 10.55 7.27 -9.94
N VAL A 118 10.05 6.81 -8.80
CA VAL A 118 9.75 7.67 -7.63
C VAL A 118 10.64 7.36 -6.43
N ALA A 119 11.50 6.35 -6.56
CA ALA A 119 12.54 6.01 -5.60
C ALA A 119 13.94 6.08 -6.23
N ASN A 120 14.92 6.43 -5.41
CA ASN A 120 16.34 6.33 -5.73
C ASN A 120 17.00 5.21 -4.90
N GLN A 121 18.26 4.90 -5.19
CA GLN A 121 18.97 3.83 -4.50
C GLN A 121 19.04 4.04 -2.98
N ALA A 122 19.16 5.28 -2.51
CA ALA A 122 19.20 5.60 -1.09
C ALA A 122 17.87 5.29 -0.39
N LEU A 123 16.73 5.60 -1.04
CA LEU A 123 15.41 5.25 -0.53
C LEU A 123 15.20 3.73 -0.52
N ILE A 124 15.58 3.02 -1.59
CA ILE A 124 15.49 1.55 -1.64
C ILE A 124 16.28 0.92 -0.49
N GLN A 125 17.53 1.38 -0.27
CA GLN A 125 18.35 0.91 0.83
C GLN A 125 17.70 1.19 2.20
N ALA A 126 17.18 2.40 2.41
CA ALA A 126 16.49 2.76 3.65
C ALA A 126 15.23 1.91 3.90
N ILE A 127 14.46 1.57 2.85
CA ILE A 127 13.32 0.66 2.95
C ILE A 127 13.80 -0.72 3.44
N VAL A 128 14.80 -1.29 2.76
CA VAL A 128 15.32 -2.63 3.06
C VAL A 128 15.91 -2.71 4.47
N GLU A 129 16.69 -1.72 4.88
CA GLU A 129 17.41 -1.73 6.16
C GLU A 129 16.54 -1.34 7.36
N HIS A 130 15.56 -0.44 7.17
CA HIS A 130 14.83 0.17 8.28
C HIS A 130 13.34 -0.15 8.33
N LEU A 131 12.67 -0.38 7.18
CA LEU A 131 11.23 -0.59 7.15
C LEU A 131 10.83 -2.06 7.02
N LEU A 132 11.51 -2.84 6.18
CA LEU A 132 11.19 -4.27 6.02
C LEU A 132 11.23 -5.05 7.34
N PRO A 133 12.19 -4.82 8.27
CA PRO A 133 12.22 -5.52 9.56
C PRO A 133 11.02 -5.25 10.47
N LEU A 134 10.30 -4.16 10.23
CA LEU A 134 9.17 -3.70 11.04
C LEU A 134 7.82 -3.92 10.31
N THR A 135 7.84 -4.56 9.14
CA THR A 135 6.66 -4.73 8.28
C THR A 135 5.93 -6.03 8.57
N THR A 136 4.62 -5.94 8.84
CA THR A 136 3.75 -7.12 8.97
C THR A 136 3.43 -7.70 7.60
N VAL A 137 2.96 -6.88 6.65
CA VAL A 137 2.65 -7.31 5.29
C VAL A 137 3.30 -6.37 4.28
N LEU A 138 4.21 -6.91 3.46
CA LEU A 138 4.79 -6.21 2.31
C LEU A 138 3.98 -6.55 1.05
N THR A 139 3.71 -5.56 0.21
CA THR A 139 2.87 -5.73 -1.00
C THR A 139 3.57 -5.25 -2.28
N PRO A 140 4.78 -5.75 -2.63
CA PRO A 140 5.47 -5.28 -3.82
C PRO A 140 4.82 -5.88 -5.08
N ASN A 141 4.85 -5.14 -6.18
CA ASN A 141 4.67 -5.77 -7.49
C ASN A 141 5.93 -6.55 -7.92
N SER A 142 5.85 -7.29 -9.03
CA SER A 142 6.97 -8.14 -9.48
C SER A 142 8.24 -7.35 -9.84
N GLU A 143 8.13 -6.13 -10.35
CA GLU A 143 9.28 -5.27 -10.63
C GLU A 143 9.89 -4.70 -9.35
N GLU A 144 9.06 -4.29 -8.40
CA GLU A 144 9.50 -3.81 -7.09
C GLU A 144 10.17 -4.90 -6.27
N ALA A 145 9.63 -6.12 -6.31
CA ALA A 145 10.23 -7.27 -5.64
C ALA A 145 11.66 -7.54 -6.13
N ARG A 146 11.90 -7.40 -7.44
CA ARG A 146 13.25 -7.52 -8.04
C ARG A 146 14.16 -6.39 -7.59
N GLN A 147 13.66 -5.16 -7.56
CA GLN A 147 14.44 -3.99 -7.12
C GLN A 147 14.80 -4.01 -5.63
N LEU A 148 13.93 -4.57 -4.80
CA LEU A 148 14.15 -4.73 -3.35
C LEU A 148 15.06 -5.92 -3.02
N THR A 149 15.39 -6.76 -4.00
CA THR A 149 16.18 -7.99 -3.80
C THR A 149 17.36 -8.04 -4.76
N THR A 150 18.10 -9.15 -4.70
CA THR A 150 19.31 -9.37 -5.52
C THR A 150 19.07 -10.39 -6.64
N THR A 151 17.82 -10.77 -6.90
CA THR A 151 17.46 -11.89 -7.77
C THR A 151 16.31 -11.54 -8.70
N ASP A 152 16.33 -12.16 -9.88
CA ASP A 152 15.25 -12.08 -10.87
C ASP A 152 14.23 -13.24 -10.77
N ASP A 153 14.43 -14.18 -9.86
CA ASP A 153 13.44 -15.23 -9.65
C ASP A 153 12.45 -14.79 -8.57
N LEU A 154 11.15 -14.73 -8.89
CA LEU A 154 10.13 -14.20 -7.98
C LEU A 154 9.96 -15.05 -6.71
N ASP A 155 10.16 -16.36 -6.79
CA ASP A 155 10.10 -17.22 -5.60
C ASP A 155 11.29 -16.99 -4.66
N ASN A 156 12.48 -16.76 -5.23
CA ASN A 156 13.64 -16.29 -4.47
C ASN A 156 13.46 -14.87 -3.95
N CYS A 157 12.78 -13.97 -4.68
CA CYS A 157 12.46 -12.62 -4.20
C CYS A 157 11.61 -12.71 -2.93
N GLY A 158 10.52 -13.48 -2.96
CA GLY A 158 9.64 -13.67 -1.80
C GLY A 158 10.40 -14.22 -0.58
N SER A 159 11.30 -15.17 -0.80
CA SER A 159 12.13 -15.74 0.25
C SER A 159 13.15 -14.74 0.82
N GLN A 160 13.81 -13.93 -0.02
CA GLN A 160 14.75 -12.90 0.44
C GLN A 160 14.04 -11.79 1.22
N LEU A 161 12.87 -11.34 0.76
CA LEU A 161 12.09 -10.29 1.44
C LEU A 161 11.62 -10.73 2.84
N LEU A 162 11.28 -12.01 3.01
CA LEU A 162 11.02 -12.57 4.34
C LEU A 162 12.27 -12.60 5.22
N GLN A 163 13.44 -12.91 4.65
CA GLN A 163 14.72 -12.89 5.38
C GLN A 163 15.12 -11.46 5.81
N SER A 164 14.69 -10.44 5.08
CA SER A 164 14.82 -9.03 5.46
C SER A 164 13.91 -8.62 6.63
N GLY A 165 13.05 -9.52 7.13
CA GLY A 165 12.29 -9.35 8.36
C GLY A 165 10.79 -9.10 8.20
N CYS A 166 10.28 -9.05 6.96
CA CYS A 166 8.84 -9.00 6.72
C CYS A 166 8.18 -10.28 7.26
N GLN A 167 7.01 -10.17 7.89
CA GLN A 167 6.28 -11.36 8.35
C GLN A 167 5.56 -12.06 7.19
N TYR A 168 4.90 -11.28 6.32
CA TYR A 168 4.22 -11.74 5.12
C TYR A 168 4.65 -10.90 3.92
N VAL A 169 4.76 -11.53 2.75
CA VAL A 169 5.07 -10.85 1.49
C VAL A 169 4.06 -11.29 0.44
N LEU A 170 3.27 -10.35 -0.08
CA LEU A 170 2.33 -10.57 -1.17
C LEU A 170 2.90 -9.97 -2.45
N ILE A 171 3.52 -10.79 -3.30
CA ILE A 171 4.03 -10.33 -4.60
C ILE A 171 2.88 -10.30 -5.60
N THR A 172 2.58 -9.13 -6.14
CA THR A 172 1.51 -8.97 -7.14
C THR A 172 2.05 -9.06 -8.58
N GLY A 173 1.59 -10.04 -9.37
CA GLY A 173 1.96 -10.21 -10.78
C GLY A 173 1.21 -9.32 -11.78
N THR A 174 0.76 -8.13 -11.37
CA THR A 174 0.02 -7.20 -12.26
C THR A 174 0.82 -6.79 -13.49
N HIS A 175 2.15 -6.72 -13.37
CA HIS A 175 3.09 -6.30 -14.43
C HIS A 175 3.63 -7.48 -15.27
N GLU A 176 3.26 -8.72 -14.94
CA GLU A 176 3.63 -9.88 -15.75
C GLU A 176 2.78 -9.95 -17.02
N HIS A 177 3.37 -10.34 -18.15
CA HIS A 177 2.66 -10.46 -19.44
C HIS A 177 1.93 -11.81 -19.57
N THR A 178 1.03 -12.08 -18.64
CA THR A 178 0.25 -13.32 -18.55
C THR A 178 -1.23 -13.08 -18.83
N ARG A 179 -1.95 -14.13 -19.25
CA ARG A 179 -3.40 -14.09 -19.47
C ARG A 179 -4.15 -13.69 -18.20
N ASP A 180 -3.80 -14.32 -17.09
CA ASP A 180 -4.40 -14.08 -15.77
C ASP A 180 -3.37 -13.36 -14.89
N VAL A 181 -3.82 -12.57 -13.92
CA VAL A 181 -2.96 -11.93 -12.93
C VAL A 181 -2.75 -12.90 -11.76
N THR A 182 -1.51 -13.31 -11.53
CA THR A 182 -1.18 -14.20 -10.41
C THR A 182 -0.56 -13.43 -9.25
N HIS A 183 -1.08 -13.63 -8.05
CA HIS A 183 -0.55 -13.12 -6.80
C HIS A 183 0.01 -14.29 -5.97
N LYS A 184 1.21 -14.13 -5.42
CA LYS A 184 1.86 -15.14 -4.58
C LYS A 184 2.09 -14.59 -3.18
N LEU A 185 1.59 -15.33 -2.18
CA LEU A 185 1.75 -14.98 -0.77
C LEU A 185 2.80 -15.88 -0.13
N TYR A 186 3.79 -15.25 0.49
CA TYR A 186 4.90 -15.91 1.17
C TYR A 186 4.81 -15.68 2.68
N HIS A 187 5.10 -16.73 3.45
CA HIS A 187 5.22 -16.70 4.90
C HIS A 187 6.13 -17.84 5.35
N GLN A 188 6.89 -17.65 6.45
CA GLN A 188 7.79 -18.68 7.01
C GLN A 188 8.77 -19.29 5.97
N GLY A 189 9.33 -18.44 5.11
CA GLY A 189 10.35 -18.81 4.13
C GLY A 189 9.86 -19.57 2.90
N ARG A 190 8.54 -19.64 2.65
CA ARG A 190 7.97 -20.31 1.47
C ARG A 190 6.72 -19.61 0.94
N CYS A 191 6.38 -19.89 -0.31
CA CYS A 191 5.06 -19.57 -0.85
C CYS A 191 4.02 -20.46 -0.14
N ILE A 192 3.00 -19.85 0.45
CA ILE A 192 1.91 -20.54 1.15
C ILE A 192 0.60 -20.52 0.36
N GLU A 193 0.40 -19.51 -0.49
CA GLU A 193 -0.81 -19.37 -1.30
C GLU A 193 -0.49 -18.75 -2.67
N THR A 194 -1.25 -19.14 -3.70
CA THR A 194 -1.17 -18.57 -5.05
C THR A 194 -2.58 -18.37 -5.57
N LEU A 195 -2.93 -17.11 -5.87
CA LEU A 195 -4.26 -16.74 -6.36
C LEU A 195 -4.14 -16.21 -7.77
N SER A 196 -5.11 -16.55 -8.62
CA SER A 196 -5.17 -16.07 -9.99
C SER A 196 -6.49 -15.36 -10.22
N TRP A 197 -6.40 -14.21 -10.86
CA TRP A 197 -7.51 -13.32 -11.15
C TRP A 197 -7.61 -13.09 -12.65
N ASP A 198 -8.83 -12.95 -13.15
CA ASP A 198 -9.05 -12.53 -14.53
C ASP A 198 -8.40 -11.16 -14.74
N ARG A 199 -7.59 -11.04 -15.80
CA ARG A 199 -6.96 -9.77 -16.16
C ARG A 199 -8.01 -8.84 -16.75
N LEU A 200 -8.28 -7.77 -16.02
CA LEU A 200 -9.16 -6.70 -16.48
C LEU A 200 -8.53 -5.92 -17.64
N PRO A 201 -9.34 -5.37 -18.57
CA PRO A 201 -8.86 -4.88 -19.86
C PRO A 201 -8.18 -3.50 -19.79
N HIS A 202 -8.21 -2.82 -18.65
CA HIS A 202 -7.74 -1.45 -18.50
C HIS A 202 -6.48 -1.35 -17.63
N HIS A 203 -5.85 -0.17 -17.67
CA HIS A 203 -4.83 0.23 -16.71
C HIS A 203 -5.47 1.02 -15.58
N TYR A 204 -5.02 0.79 -14.35
CA TYR A 204 -5.69 1.30 -13.16
C TYR A 204 -4.72 2.07 -12.25
N HIS A 205 -5.03 3.34 -12.01
CA HIS A 205 -4.27 4.21 -11.11
C HIS A 205 -4.75 4.02 -9.67
N GLY A 206 -3.85 3.59 -8.78
CA GLY A 206 -4.15 3.36 -7.37
C GLY A 206 -4.67 1.97 -7.01
N SER A 207 -4.52 0.97 -7.88
CA SER A 207 -4.86 -0.44 -7.59
C SER A 207 -4.04 -1.02 -6.42
N GLY A 208 -2.72 -0.81 -6.44
CA GLY A 208 -1.81 -1.22 -5.35
C GLY A 208 -2.15 -0.56 -4.01
N CYS A 209 -2.35 0.76 -4.00
CA CYS A 209 -2.75 1.49 -2.79
C CYS A 209 -4.08 0.99 -2.22
N THR A 210 -5.05 0.69 -3.09
CA THR A 210 -6.36 0.13 -2.70
C THR A 210 -6.18 -1.24 -2.03
N LEU A 211 -5.38 -2.12 -2.62
CA LEU A 211 -5.08 -3.44 -2.06
C LEU A 211 -4.39 -3.33 -0.69
N ALA A 212 -3.29 -2.59 -0.60
CA ALA A 212 -2.52 -2.45 0.62
C ALA A 212 -3.35 -1.82 1.76
N THR A 213 -4.15 -0.80 1.43
CA THR A 213 -5.01 -0.16 2.43
C THR A 213 -6.19 -1.05 2.85
N SER A 214 -6.73 -1.87 1.95
CA SER A 214 -7.74 -2.87 2.30
C SER A 214 -7.19 -3.90 3.28
N ILE A 215 -5.95 -4.38 3.07
CA ILE A 215 -5.26 -5.27 4.02
C ILE A 215 -5.13 -4.59 5.38
N ALA A 216 -4.67 -3.33 5.42
CA ALA A 216 -4.51 -2.59 6.67
C ALA A 216 -5.86 -2.41 7.40
N ALA A 217 -6.94 -2.17 6.66
CA ALA A 217 -8.28 -2.05 7.21
C ALA A 217 -8.75 -3.35 7.87
N LEU A 218 -8.57 -4.48 7.20
CA LEU A 218 -8.98 -5.80 7.68
C LEU A 218 -8.13 -6.24 8.89
N LEU A 219 -6.83 -5.94 8.90
CA LEU A 219 -5.97 -6.13 10.08
C LEU A 219 -6.42 -5.26 11.26
N ALA A 220 -6.87 -4.03 11.02
CA ALA A 220 -7.40 -3.15 12.07
C ALA A 220 -8.71 -3.68 12.68
N HIS A 221 -9.48 -4.46 11.92
CA HIS A 221 -10.62 -5.26 12.40
C HIS A 221 -10.21 -6.59 13.06
N GLN A 222 -8.92 -6.83 13.26
CA GLN A 222 -8.34 -8.01 13.90
C GLN A 222 -8.56 -9.32 13.13
N LEU A 223 -8.71 -9.25 11.80
CA LEU A 223 -8.67 -10.45 10.97
C LEU A 223 -7.25 -11.03 10.97
N GLU A 224 -7.18 -12.36 10.82
CA GLU A 224 -5.90 -13.05 10.64
C GLU A 224 -5.24 -12.61 9.31
N PRO A 225 -3.91 -12.41 9.26
CA PRO A 225 -3.22 -11.85 8.09
C PRO A 225 -3.49 -12.53 6.76
N VAL A 226 -3.48 -13.87 6.68
CA VAL A 226 -3.78 -14.58 5.43
C VAL A 226 -5.21 -14.26 5.01
N THR A 227 -6.17 -14.34 5.92
CA THR A 227 -7.59 -14.02 5.64
C THR A 227 -7.75 -12.58 5.15
N ALA A 228 -7.11 -11.61 5.83
CA ALA A 228 -7.13 -10.21 5.43
C ALA A 228 -6.57 -9.99 4.02
N ILE A 229 -5.48 -10.69 3.67
CA ILE A 229 -4.85 -10.63 2.34
C ILE A 229 -5.75 -11.23 1.25
N LEU A 230 -6.46 -12.32 1.53
CA LEU A 230 -7.38 -12.95 0.58
C LEU A 230 -8.59 -12.05 0.31
N GLU A 231 -9.23 -11.55 1.36
CA GLU A 231 -10.40 -10.67 1.24
C GLU A 231 -10.05 -9.33 0.57
N ALA A 232 -8.88 -8.76 0.88
CA ALA A 232 -8.43 -7.52 0.26
C ALA A 232 -8.18 -7.66 -1.25
N GLN A 233 -7.72 -8.83 -1.71
CA GLN A 233 -7.55 -9.09 -3.14
C GLN A 233 -8.89 -9.13 -3.87
N GLN A 234 -9.91 -9.78 -3.29
CA GLN A 234 -11.27 -9.77 -3.85
C GLN A 234 -11.84 -8.37 -3.91
N TYR A 235 -11.78 -7.63 -2.79
CA TYR A 235 -12.22 -6.24 -2.75
C TYR A 235 -11.51 -5.40 -3.82
N SER A 236 -10.18 -5.49 -3.90
CA SER A 236 -9.39 -4.76 -4.89
C SER A 236 -9.87 -5.10 -6.30
N TRP A 237 -10.00 -6.38 -6.67
CA TRP A 237 -10.48 -6.79 -7.99
C TRP A 237 -11.86 -6.21 -8.31
N ASP A 238 -12.82 -6.27 -7.37
CA ASP A 238 -14.16 -5.72 -7.57
C ASP A 238 -14.16 -4.19 -7.77
N THR A 239 -13.27 -3.46 -7.07
CA THR A 239 -13.10 -2.00 -7.29
C THR A 239 -12.59 -1.70 -8.69
N LEU A 240 -11.74 -2.57 -9.26
CA LEU A 240 -11.18 -2.40 -10.60
C LEU A 240 -12.19 -2.78 -11.69
N ASP A 241 -12.95 -3.85 -11.49
CA ASP A 241 -14.00 -4.28 -12.43
C ASP A 241 -15.09 -3.21 -12.57
N ASN A 242 -15.40 -2.53 -11.46
CA ASN A 242 -16.32 -1.39 -11.43
C ASN A 242 -15.62 -0.03 -11.65
N GLY A 243 -14.34 -0.04 -12.02
CA GLY A 243 -13.52 1.15 -12.19
C GLY A 243 -13.98 2.02 -13.36
N TYR A 244 -13.69 3.31 -13.29
CA TYR A 244 -14.16 4.30 -14.26
C TYR A 244 -13.02 5.20 -14.75
N GLN A 245 -13.14 5.71 -15.97
CA GLN A 245 -12.20 6.67 -16.52
C GLN A 245 -12.77 8.09 -16.39
N ILE A 246 -12.17 8.91 -15.52
CA ILE A 246 -12.60 10.31 -15.33
C ILE A 246 -11.77 11.30 -16.17
N GLY A 247 -10.49 11.01 -16.33
CA GLY A 247 -9.55 11.80 -17.12
C GLY A 247 -9.26 11.17 -18.48
N GLN A 248 -8.13 11.56 -19.08
CA GLN A 248 -7.66 11.00 -20.35
C GLN A 248 -6.69 9.82 -20.16
N GLY A 249 -6.29 9.55 -18.91
CA GLY A 249 -5.31 8.52 -18.56
C GLY A 249 -5.95 7.22 -18.06
N GLN A 250 -5.40 6.69 -16.98
CA GLN A 250 -5.78 5.41 -16.39
C GLN A 250 -7.20 5.45 -15.77
N HIS A 251 -7.82 4.27 -15.63
CA HIS A 251 -9.06 4.11 -14.87
C HIS A 251 -8.78 4.24 -13.37
N LEU A 252 -9.76 4.76 -12.63
CA LEU A 252 -9.74 4.83 -11.18
C LEU A 252 -10.58 3.68 -10.59
N PRO A 253 -10.09 2.99 -9.54
CA PRO A 253 -10.89 1.99 -8.83
C PRO A 253 -12.14 2.64 -8.22
N ASN A 254 -13.32 2.03 -8.43
CA ASN A 254 -14.52 2.44 -7.72
C ASN A 254 -14.55 1.79 -6.34
N ARG A 255 -13.96 2.45 -5.35
CA ARG A 255 -13.84 1.96 -3.97
C ARG A 255 -15.17 1.87 -3.23
N PHE A 256 -16.25 2.37 -3.83
CA PHE A 256 -17.59 2.34 -3.28
C PHE A 256 -18.58 1.65 -4.22
N PHE A 257 -18.12 0.66 -5.00
CA PHE A 257 -18.91 0.01 -6.05
C PHE A 257 -20.27 -0.56 -5.59
N TRP A 258 -20.39 -0.91 -4.30
CA TRP A 258 -21.66 -1.37 -3.71
C TRP A 258 -22.61 -0.25 -3.29
N MET A 259 -22.14 0.99 -3.16
CA MET A 259 -22.99 2.15 -2.88
C MET A 259 -23.63 2.65 -4.17
N GLN A 260 -24.58 1.87 -4.70
CA GLN A 260 -25.44 2.38 -5.76
C GLN A 260 -26.50 3.31 -5.18
N PRO A 261 -26.74 4.49 -5.78
CA PRO A 261 -27.86 5.32 -5.37
C PRO A 261 -29.15 4.53 -5.51
N SER A 262 -29.98 4.56 -4.47
CA SER A 262 -31.35 4.05 -4.56
C SER A 262 -32.03 4.71 -5.76
N THR A 263 -32.41 3.91 -6.75
CA THR A 263 -33.15 4.38 -7.92
C THR A 263 -34.57 4.78 -7.55
#